data_AF-A0AAP6TDG4-F1
#
_entry.id   AF-A0AAP6TDG4-F1
#
_cell.length_a   1.000
_cell.length_b   1.000
_cell.length_c   1.000
_cell.angle_alpha   90.00
_cell.angle_beta   90.00
_cell.angle_gamma   90.00
#
_symmetry.space_group_name_H-M   'P 1'
#
loop_
_entity.id
_entity.type
_entity.pdbx_description
1 polymer ?
#
loop_
_entity_poly.entity_id
_entity_poly.type
_entity_poly.pdbx_seq_one_letter_code
_entity_poly.pdbx_strand_id
1 'polypeptide(L)'
;AVIKTDVAVSIPEGYVGLLTSRSGVSSKTYLVIETGKIDAGYHGNLGINIKNDMEHDGITSLYEDLDDKLVNTLDIKGNYINEGEGARKIYKINKGDKLAQLVIVPIWTPELKQVEEFESVSERGAKGFGSSGV
;
A
#
# COMPACT_ATOMS: atom_id res chain seq x y z
N ALA A 1 -3.05 -7.26 -6.19
CA ALA A 1 -2.29 -8.51 -6.00
C ALA A 1 -1.69 -8.52 -4.60
N VAL A 2 -1.27 -9.69 -4.11
CA VAL A 2 -0.44 -9.79 -2.90
C VAL A 2 0.92 -10.36 -3.28
N ILE A 3 1.98 -9.56 -3.14
CA ILE A 3 3.34 -9.99 -3.47
C ILE A 3 3.96 -10.62 -2.22
N LYS A 4 4.31 -11.91 -2.31
CA LYS A 4 5.00 -12.63 -1.24
C LYS A 4 6.44 -12.12 -1.09
N THR A 5 6.89 -11.99 0.15
CA THR A 5 8.26 -11.58 0.44
C THR A 5 9.19 -12.77 0.71
N ASP A 6 8.61 -13.93 1.04
CA ASP A 6 9.32 -15.09 1.60
C ASP A 6 10.08 -14.76 2.89
N VAL A 7 9.60 -13.73 3.60
CA VAL A 7 10.09 -13.28 4.90
C VAL A 7 8.97 -13.45 5.92
N ALA A 8 9.32 -13.96 7.09
CA ALA A 8 8.48 -13.98 8.28
C ALA A 8 9.19 -13.24 9.42
N VAL A 9 8.43 -12.74 10.38
CA VAL A 9 8.94 -12.03 11.56
C VAL A 9 8.26 -12.57 12.82
N SER A 10 8.83 -12.26 13.98
CA SER A 10 8.24 -12.56 15.28
C SER A 10 8.17 -11.27 16.09
N ILE A 11 7.17 -10.44 15.80
CA ILE A 11 6.96 -9.16 16.50
C ILE A 11 6.50 -9.46 17.94
N PRO A 12 7.13 -8.87 18.98
CA PRO A 12 6.75 -9.09 20.36
C PRO A 12 5.39 -8.46 20.68
N GLU A 13 4.73 -8.99 21.71
CA GLU A 13 3.49 -8.40 22.27
C GLU A 13 3.70 -6.93 22.65
N GLY A 14 2.65 -6.12 22.50
CA GLY A 14 2.72 -4.67 22.72
C GLY A 14 3.26 -3.87 21.54
N TYR A 15 3.49 -4.51 20.39
CA TYR A 15 3.93 -3.85 19.15
C TYR A 15 3.09 -4.28 17.94
N VAL A 16 3.08 -3.44 16.90
CA VAL A 16 2.55 -3.74 15.56
C VAL A 16 3.60 -3.38 14.51
N GLY A 17 3.69 -4.18 13.44
CA GLY A 17 4.48 -3.86 12.27
C GLY A 17 3.65 -3.15 11.21
N LEU A 18 4.10 -2.03 10.70
CA LEU A 18 3.50 -1.31 9.57
C LEU A 18 4.27 -1.67 8.30
N LEU A 19 3.75 -2.62 7.52
CA LEU A 19 4.29 -2.94 6.20
C LEU A 19 3.73 -1.93 5.20
N THR A 20 4.53 -0.90 4.90
CA THR A 20 4.08 0.31 4.21
C THR A 20 4.93 0.62 2.98
N SER A 21 4.45 1.56 2.17
CA SER A 21 5.10 2.00 0.94
C SER A 21 6.41 2.76 1.23
N ARG A 22 7.29 2.81 0.22
CA ARG A 22 8.45 3.70 0.19
C ARG A 22 8.12 4.92 -0.65
N SER A 23 8.44 6.11 -0.14
CA SER A 23 8.13 7.38 -0.81
C SER A 23 8.60 7.44 -2.26
N GLY A 24 9.79 6.92 -2.56
CA GLY A 24 10.33 6.93 -3.93
C GLY A 24 9.61 6.02 -4.92
N VAL A 25 8.96 4.94 -4.46
CA VAL A 25 8.14 4.08 -5.33
C VAL A 25 6.75 4.70 -5.47
N SER A 26 6.13 5.08 -4.36
CA SER A 26 4.76 5.60 -4.34
C SER A 26 4.61 6.96 -5.04
N SER A 27 5.65 7.81 -5.07
CA SER A 27 5.59 9.12 -5.73
C SER A 27 5.93 9.10 -7.23
N LYS A 28 6.57 8.03 -7.71
CA LYS A 28 7.05 7.93 -9.11
C LYS A 28 6.26 6.94 -9.95
N THR A 29 5.38 6.17 -9.31
CA THR A 29 4.64 5.09 -9.96
C THR A 29 3.19 5.12 -9.54
N TYR A 30 2.35 4.40 -10.29
CA TYR A 30 0.97 4.13 -9.91
C TYR A 30 0.84 2.87 -9.03
N LEU A 31 1.95 2.36 -8.49
CA LEU A 31 1.94 1.23 -7.57
C LEU A 31 1.52 1.71 -6.17
N VAL A 32 0.25 1.49 -5.84
CA VAL A 32 -0.31 1.77 -4.53
C VAL A 32 -0.10 0.56 -3.64
N ILE A 33 0.60 0.75 -2.52
CA ILE A 33 0.79 -0.26 -1.47
C ILE A 33 -0.05 0.16 -0.27
N GLU A 34 -1.00 -0.70 0.11
CA GLU A 34 -1.82 -0.50 1.30
C GLU A 34 -1.00 -0.81 2.54
N THR A 35 -1.09 0.04 3.58
CA THR A 35 -0.32 -0.18 4.81
C THR A 35 -0.89 -1.35 5.60
N GLY A 36 -0.16 -2.47 5.58
CA GLY A 36 -0.47 -3.67 6.35
C GLY A 36 -0.13 -3.48 7.83
N LYS A 37 -1.03 -3.92 8.71
CA LYS A 37 -0.80 -4.02 10.15
C LYS A 37 -0.44 -5.48 10.42
N ILE A 38 0.81 -5.71 10.81
CA ILE A 38 1.36 -7.02 11.10
C ILE A 38 1.26 -7.21 12.61
N ASP A 39 0.36 -8.10 13.02
CA ASP A 39 0.09 -8.38 14.43
C ASP A 39 1.27 -9.08 15.11
N ALA A 40 1.42 -8.85 16.41
CA ALA A 40 2.30 -9.65 17.25
C ALA A 40 1.93 -11.14 17.15
N GLY A 41 2.93 -12.01 17.05
CA GLY A 41 2.72 -13.46 16.87
C GLY A 41 2.35 -13.93 15.46
N TYR A 42 2.22 -13.03 14.47
CA TYR A 42 2.06 -13.46 13.08
C TYR A 42 3.37 -14.04 12.52
N HIS A 43 3.39 -15.35 12.30
CA HIS A 43 4.57 -16.09 11.77
C HIS A 43 4.44 -16.49 10.30
N GLY A 44 3.44 -15.96 9.59
CA GLY A 44 3.25 -16.22 8.16
C GLY A 44 4.22 -15.44 7.28
N ASN A 45 4.19 -15.76 5.98
CA ASN A 45 4.93 -15.04 4.94
C ASN A 45 4.30 -13.65 4.75
N LEU A 46 5.08 -12.59 4.98
CA LEU A 46 4.61 -11.22 4.82
C LEU A 46 4.22 -10.97 3.36
N GLY A 47 2.99 -10.48 3.17
CA GLY A 47 2.45 -10.13 1.86
C GLY A 47 2.33 -8.62 1.68
N ILE A 48 2.87 -8.10 0.58
CA ILE A 48 2.69 -6.70 0.20
C ILE A 48 1.37 -6.59 -0.55
N ASN A 49 0.37 -5.94 0.06
CA ASN A 49 -0.91 -5.65 -0.56
C ASN A 49 -0.75 -4.48 -1.54
N ILE A 50 -0.85 -4.76 -2.84
CA ILE A 50 -0.47 -3.83 -3.90
C ILE A 50 -1.48 -3.77 -5.04
N LYS A 51 -1.67 -2.57 -5.61
CA LYS A 51 -2.49 -2.30 -6.78
C LYS A 51 -1.68 -1.46 -7.78
N ASN A 52 -1.78 -1.77 -9.07
CA ASN A 52 -1.49 -0.79 -10.11
C ASN A 52 -2.75 0.08 -10.27
N ASP A 53 -2.70 1.31 -9.79
CA ASP A 53 -3.83 2.25 -9.73
C ASP A 53 -3.84 3.21 -10.92
N MET A 54 -3.17 2.85 -12.01
CA MET A 54 -3.23 3.63 -13.22
C MET A 54 -4.62 3.55 -13.85
N GLU A 55 -5.15 4.70 -14.25
CA GLU A 55 -6.38 4.76 -15.01
C GLU A 55 -6.21 4.06 -16.36
N HIS A 56 -7.23 3.31 -16.78
CA HIS A 56 -7.29 2.67 -18.08
C HIS A 56 -8.57 3.15 -18.76
N ASP A 57 -8.44 3.84 -19.89
CA ASP A 57 -9.57 4.09 -20.76
C ASP A 57 -9.94 2.75 -21.43
N GLY A 58 -11.12 2.24 -21.11
CA GLY A 58 -11.56 0.90 -21.51
C GLY A 58 -11.61 0.67 -23.03
N ILE A 59 -11.45 1.71 -23.85
CA ILE A 59 -11.46 1.63 -25.31
C ILE A 59 -10.07 1.32 -25.86
N THR A 60 -9.04 2.06 -25.44
CA THR A 60 -7.67 1.91 -25.94
C THR A 60 -7.03 0.60 -25.46
N SER A 61 -7.32 0.23 -24.21
CA SER A 61 -6.83 -1.01 -23.58
C SER A 61 -7.25 -2.31 -24.30
N LEU A 62 -8.42 -2.34 -24.96
CA LEU A 62 -8.90 -3.53 -25.69
C LEU A 62 -8.11 -3.80 -26.98
N TYR A 63 -7.66 -2.74 -27.67
CA TYR A 63 -6.85 -2.88 -28.89
C TYR A 63 -5.40 -3.25 -28.57
N GLU A 64 -4.90 -2.80 -27.42
CA GLU A 64 -3.53 -3.07 -26.97
C GLU A 64 -3.34 -4.47 -26.40
N ASP A 65 -4.39 -5.08 -25.84
CA ASP A 65 -4.36 -6.47 -25.35
C ASP A 65 -4.21 -7.52 -26.46
N LEU A 66 -4.23 -7.11 -27.74
CA LEU A 66 -4.08 -7.98 -28.91
C LEU A 66 -2.64 -8.01 -29.47
N ASP A 67 -1.77 -7.06 -29.08
CA ASP A 67 -0.36 -7.02 -29.50
C ASP A 67 0.54 -6.50 -28.38
N ASP A 68 1.37 -7.40 -27.80
CA ASP A 68 2.33 -7.09 -26.74
C ASP A 68 3.33 -5.96 -27.10
N LYS A 69 3.49 -5.61 -28.38
CA LYS A 69 4.34 -4.49 -28.83
C LYS A 69 3.75 -3.12 -28.52
N LEU A 70 2.46 -3.03 -28.18
CA LEU A 70 1.79 -1.77 -27.86
C LEU A 70 1.90 -1.41 -26.37
N VAL A 71 2.48 -2.27 -25.53
CA VAL A 71 2.46 -2.05 -24.07
C VAL A 71 3.75 -1.38 -23.59
N ASN A 72 3.60 -0.26 -22.90
CA ASN A 72 4.69 0.39 -22.18
C ASN A 72 5.00 -0.36 -20.88
N THR A 73 6.25 -0.76 -20.69
CA THR A 73 6.69 -1.48 -19.48
C THR A 73 7.59 -0.59 -18.64
N LEU A 74 7.23 -0.37 -17.37
CA LEU A 74 7.99 0.47 -16.45
C LEU A 74 8.59 -0.35 -15.30
N ASP A 75 9.73 0.08 -14.78
CA ASP A 75 10.30 -0.44 -13.53
C ASP A 75 9.64 0.18 -12.28
N ILE A 76 10.03 -0.29 -11.10
CA ILE A 76 9.52 0.21 -9.81
C ILE A 76 9.96 1.64 -9.45
N LYS A 77 10.76 2.29 -10.30
CA LYS A 77 11.18 3.69 -10.18
C LYS A 77 10.48 4.59 -11.22
N GLY A 78 9.65 4.02 -12.09
CA GLY A 78 8.95 4.74 -13.15
C GLY A 78 9.77 4.93 -14.43
N ASN A 79 10.89 4.24 -14.59
CA ASN A 79 11.66 4.29 -15.84
C ASN A 79 11.10 3.30 -16.85
N TYR A 80 11.09 3.66 -18.14
CA TYR A 80 10.75 2.74 -19.21
C TYR A 80 11.81 1.64 -19.32
N ILE A 81 11.35 0.40 -19.33
CA ILE A 81 12.10 -0.80 -19.70
C ILE A 81 11.89 -1.09 -21.18
N ASN A 82 10.66 -0.89 -21.66
CA ASN A 82 10.27 -0.96 -23.06
C ASN A 82 9.26 0.15 -23.34
N GLU A 83 9.52 0.91 -24.40
CA GLU A 83 8.64 1.94 -24.93
C GLU A 83 7.78 1.33 -26.04
N GLY A 84 6.55 0.98 -25.69
CA GLY A 84 5.54 0.54 -26.65
C GLY A 84 4.81 1.73 -27.26
N GLU A 85 4.08 1.49 -28.35
CA GLU A 85 3.35 2.56 -29.06
C GLU A 85 1.97 2.89 -28.45
N GLY A 86 1.49 2.11 -27.48
CA GLY A 86 0.18 2.26 -26.85
C GLY A 86 0.17 3.03 -25.52
N ALA A 87 -1.02 3.40 -25.06
CA ALA A 87 -1.27 4.13 -23.82
C ALA A 87 -1.17 3.27 -22.56
N ARG A 88 -1.39 1.95 -22.64
CA ARG A 88 -1.30 1.05 -21.47
C ARG A 88 0.12 0.96 -20.96
N LYS A 89 0.23 1.12 -19.65
CA LYS A 89 1.48 1.01 -18.90
C LYS A 89 1.37 -0.06 -17.83
N ILE A 90 2.24 -1.05 -17.92
CA ILE A 90 2.38 -2.10 -16.91
C ILE A 90 3.67 -1.89 -16.11
N TYR A 91 3.65 -2.35 -14.86
CA TYR A 91 4.82 -2.33 -14.01
C TYR A 91 5.45 -3.70 -13.91
N LYS A 92 6.76 -3.78 -14.16
CA LYS A 92 7.57 -4.96 -13.92
C LYS A 92 8.27 -4.84 -12.57
N ILE A 93 7.93 -5.78 -11.69
CA ILE A 93 8.54 -5.93 -10.37
C ILE A 93 9.44 -7.16 -10.43
N ASN A 94 10.74 -6.98 -10.18
CA ASN A 94 11.69 -8.09 -10.16
C ASN A 94 11.91 -8.59 -8.73
N LYS A 95 12.30 -9.87 -8.60
CA LYS A 95 12.74 -10.40 -7.32
C LYS A 95 13.94 -9.59 -6.81
N GLY A 96 13.87 -9.13 -5.56
CA GLY A 96 14.90 -8.29 -4.93
C GLY A 96 14.63 -6.80 -5.01
N ASP A 97 13.61 -6.37 -5.76
CA ASP A 97 13.19 -4.97 -5.78
C ASP A 97 12.65 -4.53 -4.40
N LYS A 98 13.16 -3.41 -3.90
CA LYS A 98 12.76 -2.84 -2.60
C LYS A 98 11.50 -1.99 -2.74
N LEU A 99 10.33 -2.63 -2.77
CA LEU A 99 9.01 -1.99 -2.91
C LEU A 99 8.50 -1.33 -1.63
N ALA A 100 8.61 -2.05 -0.51
CA ALA A 100 7.99 -1.70 0.76
C ALA A 100 9.05 -1.58 1.87
N GLN A 101 8.62 -1.15 3.04
CA GLN A 101 9.41 -1.10 4.27
C GLN A 101 8.53 -1.50 5.46
N LEU A 102 9.15 -2.04 6.52
CA LEU A 102 8.47 -2.42 7.76
C LEU A 102 8.86 -1.44 8.86
N VAL A 103 7.88 -0.76 9.46
CA VAL A 103 8.08 0.15 10.60
C VAL A 103 7.39 -0.45 11.82
N ILE A 104 8.14 -0.76 12.88
CA ILE A 104 7.58 -1.37 14.10
C ILE A 104 7.33 -0.27 15.13
N VAL A 105 6.11 -0.21 15.66
CA VAL A 105 5.69 0.81 16.65
C VAL A 105 4.99 0.15 17.83
N PRO A 106 5.12 0.70 19.06
CA PRO A 106 4.39 0.21 20.21
C PRO A 106 2.89 0.49 20.06
N ILE A 107 2.05 -0.36 20.66
CA ILE A 107 0.59 -0.21 20.71
C ILE A 107 0.09 -0.24 22.16
N TRP A 108 -1.13 0.27 22.35
CA TRP A 108 -1.84 0.20 23.61
C TRP A 108 -3.18 -0.53 23.39
N THR A 109 -3.39 -1.64 24.10
CA THR A 109 -4.54 -2.55 23.93
C THR A 109 -5.32 -2.70 25.24
N PRO A 110 -6.02 -1.64 25.71
CA PRO A 110 -6.84 -1.72 26.92
C PRO A 110 -8.13 -2.53 26.69
N GLU A 111 -8.77 -2.97 27.77
CA GLU A 111 -10.12 -3.53 27.70
C GLU A 111 -11.14 -2.44 27.34
N LEU A 112 -12.06 -2.76 26.43
CA LEU A 112 -13.13 -1.85 26.03
C LEU A 112 -14.25 -1.84 27.09
N LYS A 113 -14.71 -0.65 27.48
CA LYS A 113 -15.82 -0.46 28.41
C LYS A 113 -16.94 0.35 27.74
N GLN A 114 -18.13 -0.26 27.63
CA GLN A 114 -19.31 0.44 27.15
C GLN A 114 -19.80 1.44 28.22
N VAL A 115 -20.18 2.64 27.78
CA VAL A 115 -20.70 3.72 28.64
C VAL A 115 -21.90 4.37 27.98
N GLU A 116 -22.80 4.95 28.77
CA GLU A 116 -23.90 5.79 28.24
C GLU A 116 -23.37 7.16 27.81
N GLU A 117 -22.45 7.76 28.58
CA GLU A 117 -21.77 9.01 28.30
C GLU A 117 -20.28 8.95 28.70
N PHE A 118 -19.44 9.76 28.05
CA PHE A 118 -18.02 9.88 28.41
C PHE A 118 -17.84 10.68 29.71
N GLU A 119 -16.83 10.34 30.51
CA GLU A 119 -16.57 10.97 31.81
C GLU A 119 -16.19 12.47 31.71
N SER A 120 -15.69 12.91 30.56
CA SER A 120 -15.34 14.32 30.33
C SER A 120 -15.64 14.75 28.89
N VAL A 121 -15.96 16.04 28.74
CA VAL A 121 -16.18 16.69 27.43
C VAL A 121 -14.85 17.24 26.93
N SER A 122 -14.43 16.84 25.73
CA SER A 122 -13.24 17.40 25.09
C SER A 122 -13.54 18.72 24.38
N GLU A 123 -12.55 19.60 24.28
CA GLU A 123 -12.64 20.85 23.49
C GLU A 123 -12.96 20.58 22.01
N ARG A 124 -12.57 19.40 21.51
CA ARG A 124 -12.84 18.96 20.13
C ARG A 124 -14.29 18.52 19.92
N GLY A 125 -14.92 17.91 20.92
CA GLY A 125 -16.25 17.31 20.79
C GLY A 125 -16.34 16.32 19.63
N ALA A 126 -17.39 16.42 18.81
CA ALA A 126 -17.61 15.58 17.63
C ALA A 126 -16.96 16.09 16.34
N LYS A 127 -16.07 17.10 16.41
CA LYS A 127 -15.45 17.72 15.23
C LYS A 127 -14.43 16.80 14.55
N GLY A 128 -14.63 16.50 13.28
CA GLY A 128 -13.75 15.71 12.42
C GLY A 128 -13.84 16.14 10.94
N PHE A 129 -13.13 15.46 10.04
CA PHE A 129 -13.25 15.65 8.58
C PHE A 129 -13.08 17.11 8.09
N GLY A 130 -11.99 17.77 8.47
CA GLY A 130 -11.71 19.15 8.02
C GLY A 130 -12.49 20.22 8.78
N SER A 131 -12.97 19.92 9.99
CA SER A 131 -13.71 20.85 10.86
C SER A 131 -12.97 22.15 11.23
N SER A 132 -11.65 22.24 11.00
CA SER A 132 -10.84 23.44 11.21
C SER A 132 -10.73 24.34 9.96
N GLY A 133 -11.37 23.97 8.85
CA GLY A 133 -11.16 24.60 7.55
C GLY A 133 -9.98 24.01 6.78
N VAL A 134 -9.73 24.58 5.60
CA VAL A 134 -8.59 24.32 4.71
C VAL A 134 -7.71 25.56 4.67
#